data_AF-A0A7Y2C236-F1
#
_entry.id   AF-A0A7Y2C236-F1
#
_cell.length_a   1.000
_cell.length_b   1.000
_cell.length_c   1.000
_cell.angle_alpha   90.00
_cell.angle_beta   90.00
_cell.angle_gamma   90.00
#
_symmetry.space_group_name_H-M   'P 1'
#
loop_
_entity.id
_entity.type
_entity.pdbx_description
1 polymer ?
#
loop_
_entity_poly.entity_id
_entity_poly.type
_entity_poly.pdbx_seq_one_letter_code
_entity_poly.pdbx_strand_id
1 'polypeptide(L)'
;IHGRTTVLRDHDSISYFYFDFVEDLSGFEKQFRKKAEDAKSNYSFNPAEQRHDLIHYSSVPWISFTQVKHARRIPAADCIPKLVFGKYYKEGEKVLMPFSVSVHHSLVDGLHVGQYFEKFQKYLNDI
;
A
#
# COMPACT_ATOMS: atom_id res chain seq x y z
N ILE A 1 6.99 -1.33 12.19
CA ILE A 1 6.32 -1.81 10.95
C ILE A 1 6.60 -0.79 9.86
N HIS A 2 7.08 -1.25 8.71
CA HIS A 2 7.54 -0.44 7.57
C HIS A 2 6.67 -0.76 6.34
N GLY A 3 6.96 -0.14 5.20
CA GLY A 3 6.18 -0.37 3.98
C GLY A 3 7.01 -0.89 2.82
N ARG A 4 6.34 -1.62 1.92
CA ARG A 4 6.82 -1.87 0.56
C ARG A 4 5.76 -1.36 -0.41
N THR A 5 6.16 -0.68 -1.47
CA THR A 5 5.22 -0.25 -2.52
C THR A 5 5.79 -0.43 -3.91
N THR A 6 4.97 -0.14 -4.91
CA THR A 6 5.30 -0.14 -6.33
C THR A 6 5.61 1.26 -6.85
N VAL A 7 6.46 1.34 -7.88
CA VAL A 7 6.68 2.54 -8.68
C VAL A 7 6.68 2.18 -10.16
N LEU A 8 6.00 2.99 -10.98
CA LEU A 8 5.99 2.86 -12.43
C LEU A 8 7.27 3.46 -13.02
N ARG A 9 7.86 2.76 -13.99
CA ARG A 9 9.05 3.17 -14.73
C ARG A 9 8.68 3.65 -16.12
N ASP A 10 9.63 4.32 -16.79
CA ASP A 10 9.46 4.93 -18.12
C ASP A 10 9.12 3.95 -19.27
N HIS A 11 9.21 2.64 -19.05
CA HIS A 11 8.85 1.58 -20.01
C HIS A 11 7.65 0.73 -19.55
N ASP A 12 6.71 1.33 -18.81
CA ASP A 12 5.50 0.69 -18.26
C ASP A 12 5.76 -0.55 -17.39
N SER A 13 7.01 -0.75 -16.97
CA SER A 13 7.38 -1.78 -16.01
C SER A 13 7.24 -1.28 -14.58
N ILE A 14 7.02 -2.21 -13.66
CA ILE A 14 6.85 -1.91 -12.23
C ILE A 14 8.11 -2.32 -11.48
N SER A 15 8.63 -1.44 -10.65
CA SER A 15 9.62 -1.75 -9.62
C SER A 15 9.00 -1.68 -8.23
N TYR A 16 9.68 -2.30 -7.27
CA TYR A 16 9.29 -2.33 -5.88
C TYR A 16 10.37 -1.69 -5.04
N PHE A 17 9.99 -1.05 -3.94
CA PHE A 17 10.95 -0.55 -2.96
C PHE A 17 10.37 -0.59 -1.55
N TYR A 18 11.26 -0.71 -0.57
CA TYR A 18 10.95 -0.63 0.85
C TYR A 18 11.15 0.79 1.35
N PHE A 19 10.30 1.26 2.25
CA PHE A 19 10.44 2.55 2.91
C PHE A 19 10.20 2.39 4.40
N ASP A 20 10.89 3.18 5.20
CA ASP A 20 10.76 3.08 6.65
C ASP A 20 9.60 3.95 7.12
N PHE A 21 8.91 3.50 8.16
CA PHE A 21 7.98 4.38 8.84
C PHE A 21 8.79 5.45 9.59
N VAL A 22 8.37 6.70 9.42
CA VAL A 22 8.88 7.87 10.10
C VAL A 22 7.66 8.66 10.57
N GLU A 23 7.62 9.03 11.85
CA GLU A 23 6.45 9.69 12.45
C GLU A 23 6.22 11.09 11.88
N ASP A 24 7.30 11.84 11.63
CA ASP A 24 7.22 13.15 10.99
C ASP A 24 6.94 13.02 9.49
N LEU A 25 5.87 13.68 9.01
CA LEU A 25 5.43 13.60 7.62
C LEU A 25 6.48 14.15 6.64
N SER A 26 7.17 15.24 7.01
CA SER A 26 8.17 15.86 6.13
C SER A 26 9.39 14.94 5.96
N GLY A 27 9.89 14.38 7.07
CA GLY A 27 10.96 13.39 7.08
C GLY A 27 10.59 12.12 6.32
N PHE A 28 9.35 11.64 6.52
CA PHE A 28 8.80 10.51 5.78
C PHE A 28 8.79 10.78 4.27
N GLU A 29 8.20 11.90 3.83
CA GLU A 29 8.08 12.26 2.41
C GLU A 29 9.45 12.35 1.74
N LYS A 30 10.41 13.03 2.39
CA LYS A 30 11.77 13.18 1.87
C LYS A 30 12.45 11.82 1.68
N GLN A 31 12.36 10.93 2.67
CA GLN A 31 12.93 9.60 2.58
C GLN A 31 12.24 8.77 1.49
N PHE A 32 10.92 8.80 1.45
CA PHE A 32 10.09 8.05 0.52
C PHE A 32 10.39 8.44 -0.93
N ARG A 33 10.42 9.76 -1.23
CA ARG A 33 10.72 10.27 -2.58
C ARG A 33 12.10 9.82 -3.05
N LYS A 34 13.12 9.91 -2.18
CA LYS A 34 14.47 9.44 -2.52
C LYS A 34 14.45 7.96 -2.93
N LYS A 35 13.86 7.09 -2.10
CA LYS A 35 13.79 5.65 -2.39
C LYS A 35 12.96 5.34 -3.65
N ALA A 36 11.90 6.11 -3.91
CA ALA A 36 11.08 5.96 -5.11
C ALA A 36 11.86 6.32 -6.39
N GLU A 37 12.60 7.43 -6.39
CA GLU A 37 13.45 7.82 -7.52
C GLU A 37 14.57 6.81 -7.76
N ASP A 38 15.24 6.34 -6.70
CA ASP A 38 16.28 5.31 -6.81
C ASP A 38 15.73 4.01 -7.45
N ALA A 39 14.51 3.61 -7.09
CA ALA A 39 13.84 2.42 -7.62
C ALA A 39 13.31 2.56 -9.05
N LYS A 40 13.02 3.80 -9.50
CA LYS A 40 12.70 4.06 -10.91
C LYS A 40 13.91 3.82 -11.80
N SER A 41 15.09 4.31 -11.38
CA SER A 41 16.33 4.18 -12.14
C SER A 41 16.88 2.76 -12.07
N ASN A 42 16.98 2.18 -10.87
CA ASN A 42 17.67 0.92 -10.63
C ASN A 42 16.68 -0.21 -10.33
N TYR A 43 16.56 -1.18 -11.23
CA TYR A 43 15.79 -2.39 -10.93
C TYR A 43 16.56 -3.24 -9.92
N SER A 44 16.08 -3.31 -8.68
CA SER A 44 16.57 -4.26 -7.69
C SER A 44 15.41 -5.10 -7.19
N PHE A 45 15.09 -6.17 -7.91
CA PHE A 45 14.37 -7.27 -7.29
C PHE A 45 15.37 -8.04 -6.43
N ASN A 46 15.38 -7.77 -5.12
CA ASN A 46 16.14 -8.56 -4.16
C ASN A 46 15.22 -9.60 -3.50
N PRO A 47 15.15 -10.84 -4.01
CA PRO A 47 14.34 -11.90 -3.41
C PRO A 47 14.81 -12.33 -2.01
N ALA A 48 16.00 -11.90 -1.56
CA ALA A 48 16.56 -12.28 -0.27
C ALA A 48 16.02 -11.46 0.93
N GLU A 49 15.27 -10.38 0.70
CA GLU A 49 14.73 -9.54 1.77
C GLU A 49 13.31 -9.99 2.19
N GLN A 50 13.21 -11.18 2.79
CA GLN A 50 11.97 -11.66 3.42
C GLN A 50 11.72 -10.96 4.76
N ARG A 51 11.43 -9.66 4.71
CA ARG A 51 11.00 -8.89 5.89
C ARG A 51 9.55 -9.20 6.22
N HIS A 52 9.28 -9.55 7.48
CA HIS A 52 7.92 -9.80 7.97
C HIS A 52 7.29 -8.57 8.62
N ASP A 53 8.10 -7.55 8.93
CA ASP A 53 7.69 -6.30 9.58
C ASP A 53 7.17 -5.25 8.60
N LEU A 54 6.48 -5.71 7.55
CA LEU A 54 6.03 -4.89 6.43
C LEU A 54 4.51 -4.81 6.32
N ILE A 55 4.06 -3.75 5.66
CA ILE A 55 2.77 -3.68 4.98
C ILE A 55 3.05 -3.48 3.49
N HIS A 56 2.36 -4.25 2.64
CA HIS A 56 2.47 -4.08 1.19
C HIS A 56 1.40 -3.11 0.69
N TYR A 57 1.84 -2.06 0.03
CA TYR A 57 0.99 -1.06 -0.60
C TYR A 57 1.08 -1.19 -2.13
N SER A 58 -0.02 -0.88 -2.81
CA SER A 58 -0.06 -0.72 -4.25
C SER A 58 -1.04 0.38 -4.62
N SER A 59 -0.73 1.10 -5.68
CA SER A 59 -1.62 2.10 -6.26
C SER A 59 -1.98 1.69 -7.68
N VAL A 60 -3.28 1.67 -7.99
CA VAL A 60 -3.84 1.42 -9.32
C VAL A 60 -4.57 2.68 -9.78
N PRO A 61 -3.82 3.74 -10.13
CA PRO A 61 -4.39 5.07 -10.39
C PRO A 61 -5.22 5.16 -11.68
N TRP A 62 -5.26 4.09 -12.48
CA TRP A 62 -6.01 4.05 -13.73
C TRP A 62 -7.46 3.60 -13.55
N ILE A 63 -7.77 2.86 -12.49
CA ILE A 63 -9.05 2.16 -12.33
C ILE A 63 -9.72 2.55 -11.00
N SER A 64 -10.96 3.03 -11.07
CA SER A 64 -11.82 3.20 -9.90
C SER A 64 -12.56 1.89 -9.61
N PHE A 65 -11.86 0.93 -8.99
CA PHE A 65 -12.42 -0.40 -8.76
C PHE A 65 -13.51 -0.39 -7.67
N THR A 66 -14.42 -1.37 -7.73
CA THR A 66 -15.31 -1.71 -6.61
C THR A 66 -14.77 -2.87 -5.78
N GLN A 67 -13.93 -3.73 -6.37
CA GLN A 67 -13.24 -4.82 -5.68
C GLN A 67 -11.92 -5.14 -6.38
N VAL A 68 -10.91 -5.48 -5.58
CA VAL A 68 -9.65 -6.09 -6.05
C VAL A 68 -9.28 -7.25 -5.12
N LYS A 69 -8.88 -8.37 -5.69
CA LYS A 69 -8.39 -9.55 -4.96
C LYS A 69 -7.09 -10.03 -5.59
N HIS A 70 -6.13 -10.39 -4.75
CA HIS A 70 -4.90 -11.03 -5.20
C HIS A 70 -5.17 -12.53 -5.38
N ALA A 71 -5.30 -13.00 -6.62
CA ALA A 71 -5.33 -14.43 -6.91
C ALA A 71 -3.94 -15.01 -6.64
N ARG A 72 -3.79 -15.74 -5.53
CA ARG A 72 -2.51 -16.35 -5.14
C ARG A 72 -2.75 -17.67 -4.44
N ARG A 73 -1.82 -18.62 -4.63
CA ARG A 73 -1.63 -19.71 -3.67
C ARG A 73 -0.97 -19.08 -2.45
N ILE A 74 -1.70 -18.91 -1.36
CA ILE A 74 -1.16 -18.35 -0.11
C ILE A 74 -0.36 -19.46 0.57
N PRO A 75 0.97 -19.37 0.67
CA PRO A 75 1.71 -20.25 1.57
C PRO A 75 1.22 -19.94 3.00
N ALA A 76 1.12 -20.96 3.87
CA ALA A 76 0.58 -20.79 5.22
C ALA A 76 1.27 -19.70 6.06
N ALA A 77 2.49 -19.28 5.71
CA ALA A 77 3.25 -18.25 6.39
C ALA A 77 3.08 -16.81 5.83
N ASP A 78 2.42 -16.60 4.69
CA ASP A 78 2.28 -15.25 4.09
C ASP A 78 1.08 -14.50 4.71
N CYS A 79 1.35 -13.88 5.85
CA CYS A 79 0.38 -13.10 6.63
C CYS A 79 0.52 -11.58 6.48
N ILE A 80 1.41 -11.10 5.59
CA ILE A 80 1.67 -9.66 5.43
C ILE A 80 0.42 -8.96 4.86
N PRO A 81 -0.12 -7.93 5.54
CA PRO A 81 -1.26 -7.15 5.04
C PRO A 81 -0.96 -6.52 3.67
N LYS A 82 -1.96 -6.52 2.79
CA LYS A 82 -1.90 -5.91 1.46
C LYS A 82 -2.99 -4.87 1.30
N LEU A 83 -2.58 -3.65 0.99
CA LEU A 83 -3.42 -2.47 0.87
C LEU A 83 -3.33 -1.96 -0.58
N VAL A 84 -4.48 -1.71 -1.19
CA VAL A 84 -4.54 -1.24 -2.59
C VAL A 84 -5.40 0.01 -2.69
N PHE A 85 -4.84 1.07 -3.27
CA PHE A 85 -5.53 2.32 -3.57
C PHE A 85 -5.93 2.35 -5.04
N GLY A 86 -7.17 2.72 -5.34
CA GLY A 86 -7.68 2.91 -6.69
C GLY A 86 -7.68 4.37 -7.12
N LYS A 87 -8.08 4.60 -8.38
CA LYS A 87 -8.33 5.95 -8.89
C LYS A 87 -9.51 6.58 -8.15
N TYR A 88 -9.31 7.76 -7.57
CA TYR A 88 -10.40 8.52 -6.97
C TYR A 88 -11.41 9.01 -8.02
N TYR A 89 -12.63 9.28 -7.59
CA TYR A 89 -13.70 9.82 -8.41
C TYR A 89 -14.58 10.77 -7.59
N LYS A 90 -15.38 11.60 -8.27
CA LYS A 90 -16.34 12.49 -7.62
C LYS A 90 -17.71 11.82 -7.55
N GLU A 91 -18.38 11.96 -6.41
CA GLU A 91 -19.76 11.55 -6.21
C GLU A 91 -20.50 12.67 -5.46
N GLY A 92 -21.27 13.47 -6.22
CA GLY A 92 -21.85 14.71 -5.71
C GLY A 92 -20.76 15.69 -5.23
N GLU A 93 -20.85 16.11 -3.97
CA GLU A 93 -19.88 17.01 -3.33
C GLU A 93 -18.65 16.28 -2.76
N LYS A 94 -18.63 14.94 -2.81
CA LYS A 94 -17.55 14.13 -2.21
C LYS A 94 -16.54 13.69 -3.25
N VAL A 95 -15.28 13.57 -2.82
CA VAL A 95 -14.23 12.83 -3.54
C VAL A 95 -14.06 11.48 -2.84
N LEU A 96 -14.32 10.40 -3.56
CA LEU A 96 -14.21 9.03 -3.05
C LEU A 96 -13.00 8.34 -3.67
N MET A 97 -12.32 7.50 -2.89
CA MET A 97 -11.19 6.71 -3.35
C MET A 97 -11.41 5.23 -3.00
N PRO A 98 -11.41 4.33 -3.99
CA PRO A 98 -11.43 2.90 -3.71
C PRO A 98 -10.21 2.48 -2.90
N PHE A 99 -10.45 1.71 -1.85
CA PHE A 99 -9.42 1.23 -0.95
C PHE A 99 -9.73 -0.20 -0.51
N SER A 100 -8.77 -1.10 -0.69
CA SER A 100 -8.90 -2.52 -0.36
C SER A 100 -7.89 -2.92 0.68
N VAL A 101 -8.34 -3.66 1.69
CA VAL A 101 -7.53 -4.25 2.75
C VAL A 101 -7.64 -5.77 2.66
N SER A 102 -6.51 -6.44 2.44
CA SER A 102 -6.41 -7.90 2.43
C SER A 102 -5.50 -8.36 3.57
N VAL A 103 -6.05 -9.18 4.46
CA VAL A 103 -5.38 -9.65 5.68
C VAL A 103 -5.54 -11.17 5.83
N HIS A 104 -4.73 -11.78 6.69
CA HIS A 104 -4.84 -13.20 7.03
C HIS A 104 -5.73 -13.39 8.26
N HIS A 105 -6.80 -14.19 8.14
CA HIS A 105 -7.82 -14.29 9.19
C HIS A 105 -7.31 -14.92 10.50
N SER A 106 -6.24 -15.73 10.45
CA SER A 106 -5.58 -16.24 11.66
C SER A 106 -4.95 -15.15 12.54
N LEU A 107 -4.77 -13.92 12.03
CA LEU A 107 -4.19 -12.79 12.78
C LEU A 107 -5.14 -11.60 12.93
N VAL A 108 -6.09 -11.43 12.00
CA VAL A 108 -6.94 -10.24 11.90
C VAL A 108 -8.37 -10.67 11.60
N ASP A 109 -9.32 -10.22 12.42
CA ASP A 109 -10.76 -10.42 12.18
C ASP A 109 -11.46 -9.15 11.66
N GLY A 110 -12.77 -9.23 11.47
CA GLY A 110 -13.57 -8.11 10.98
C GLY A 110 -13.60 -6.87 11.89
N LEU A 111 -13.46 -7.04 13.21
CA LEU A 111 -13.44 -5.93 14.16
C LEU A 111 -12.19 -5.07 13.96
N HIS A 112 -11.02 -5.71 13.83
CA HIS A 112 -9.76 -5.02 13.59
C HIS A 112 -9.78 -4.23 12.28
N VAL A 113 -10.34 -4.83 11.22
CA VAL A 113 -10.49 -4.15 9.92
C VAL A 113 -11.45 -2.97 10.04
N GLY A 114 -12.59 -3.14 10.72
CA GLY A 114 -13.55 -2.05 10.96
C GLY A 114 -12.92 -0.86 11.68
N GLN A 115 -12.23 -1.11 12.79
CA GLN A 115 -11.52 -0.07 13.56
C GLN A 115 -10.43 0.63 12.73
N TYR A 116 -9.75 -0.12 11.85
CA TYR A 116 -8.76 0.47 10.94
C TYR A 116 -9.41 1.44 9.96
N PHE A 117 -10.55 1.09 9.34
CA PHE A 117 -11.27 1.99 8.43
C PHE A 117 -11.78 3.25 9.14
N GLU A 118 -12.30 3.13 10.36
CA GLU A 118 -12.73 4.30 11.15
C GLU A 118 -11.58 5.28 11.43
N LYS A 119 -10.44 4.76 11.91
CA LYS A 119 -9.25 5.59 12.16
C LYS A 119 -8.68 6.17 10.88
N PHE A 120 -8.64 5.39 9.81
CA PHE A 120 -8.13 5.84 8.51
C PHE A 120 -8.98 7.00 7.97
N GLN A 121 -10.31 6.87 8.00
CA GLN A 121 -11.20 7.96 7.58
C GLN A 121 -11.06 9.19 8.47
N LYS A 122 -10.94 9.02 9.79
CA LYS A 122 -10.70 10.14 10.71
C LYS A 122 -9.43 10.90 10.34
N TYR A 123 -8.30 10.21 10.15
CA TYR A 123 -7.06 10.88 9.77
C TYR A 123 -7.15 11.58 8.42
N LEU A 124 -7.88 11.04 7.43
CA LEU A 124 -8.10 11.73 6.16
C LEU A 124 -8.91 13.03 6.30
N ASN A 125 -9.77 13.13 7.31
CA ASN A 125 -10.54 14.35 7.58
C ASN A 125 -9.74 15.40 8.38
N ASP A 126 -8.71 14.96 9.10
CA ASP A 126 -7.89 15.79 10.01
C ASP A 126 -6.57 16.27 9.35
N ILE A 127 -6.29 15.87 8.10
CA ILE A 127 -5.18 16.38 7.25
C ILE A 127 -5.60 17.69 6.59
#